data_AF-A0A7Y0EIZ3-F1
#
_entry.id   AF-A0A7Y0EIZ3-F1
#
_cell.length_a   1.000
_cell.length_b   1.000
_cell.length_c   1.000
_cell.angle_alpha   90.00
_cell.angle_beta   90.00
_cell.angle_gamma   90.00
#
_symmetry.space_group_name_H-M   'P 1'
#
loop_
_entity.id
_entity.type
_entity.pdbx_description
1 polymer ?
#
loop_
_entity_poly.entity_id
_entity_poly.type
_entity_poly.pdbx_seq_one_letter_code
_entity_poly.pdbx_strand_id
1 'polypeptide(L)'
;MICQNCGKENPEESLFCNSCGAKILNEQKEVKINKNIIQNDKKLNENVGEKKTNFINRVKKAMFFKSKKNKVILFVAIIILIVISVATIKYYTNIDRRDANGNTKLINSVKKSDLQTIHKLIDRGADVNVRNNSNETPLILAVDKAVSSWSTQADISIIKLLLSKGADVNIKRQGVTWVQDMNVSTYAHEGNTALFVACEKPEVLKLLLTEGKNINVNVKGAYGRTALMWMALNKDSSNLDSLKLLLDKGANTNIKDDNGDTAIIISSSQLGDNRTTINLLVSYGADEKIAREYNIEFAARSKYSNTTVNTSNKKEPRIGMTADEVRKSTWGNPSHVNKTTTASGTSEQWVYSNNKYIYLENGVVTSIQE
;
A
#
# COMPACT_ATOMS: atom_id res chain seq x y z
N MET A 1 -32.42 14.27 5.03
CA MET A 1 -32.38 13.36 3.85
C MET A 1 -32.31 11.91 4.30
N ILE A 2 -33.08 11.00 3.68
CA ILE A 2 -32.98 9.57 3.97
C ILE A 2 -31.89 8.95 3.10
N CYS A 3 -30.92 8.27 3.72
CA CYS A 3 -29.87 7.58 2.99
C CYS A 3 -30.48 6.40 2.21
N GLN A 4 -30.38 6.41 0.88
CA GLN A 4 -30.91 5.32 0.05
C GLN A 4 -30.21 3.97 0.30
N ASN A 5 -29.02 3.99 0.91
CA ASN A 5 -28.24 2.79 1.16
C ASN A 5 -28.51 2.13 2.53
N CYS A 6 -28.98 2.87 3.53
CA CYS A 6 -29.25 2.32 4.87
C CYS A 6 -30.57 2.76 5.51
N GLY A 7 -31.39 3.56 4.81
CA GLY A 7 -32.71 4.01 5.26
C GLY A 7 -32.71 5.01 6.42
N LYS A 8 -31.54 5.41 6.94
CA LYS A 8 -31.43 6.33 8.09
C LYS A 8 -31.45 7.80 7.68
N GLU A 9 -32.03 8.63 8.53
CA GLU A 9 -32.03 10.08 8.37
C GLU A 9 -30.61 10.66 8.52
N ASN A 10 -30.29 11.62 7.67
CA ASN A 10 -29.02 12.32 7.61
C ASN A 10 -29.24 13.84 7.49
N PRO A 11 -28.38 14.68 8.09
CA PRO A 11 -28.47 16.13 7.98
C PRO A 11 -28.42 16.60 6.52
N GLU A 12 -29.18 17.65 6.16
CA GLU A 12 -29.29 18.15 4.77
C GLU A 12 -27.96 18.62 4.15
N GLU A 13 -27.00 19.01 4.98
CA GLU A 13 -25.68 19.50 4.55
C GLU A 13 -24.59 18.41 4.54
N SER A 14 -24.93 17.16 4.87
CA SER A 14 -23.93 16.08 4.95
C SER A 14 -23.68 15.43 3.59
N LEU A 15 -22.40 15.43 3.17
CA LEU A 15 -21.91 14.81 1.93
C LEU A 15 -21.96 13.28 1.96
N PHE A 16 -21.93 12.69 3.16
CA PHE A 16 -21.89 11.24 3.39
C PHE A 16 -22.91 10.84 4.46
N CYS A 17 -23.41 9.62 4.40
CA CYS A 17 -24.27 9.09 5.44
C CYS A 17 -23.50 8.95 6.74
N ASN A 18 -23.94 9.64 7.79
CA ASN A 18 -23.30 9.55 9.10
C ASN A 18 -23.40 8.14 9.71
N SER A 19 -24.30 7.29 9.20
CA SER A 19 -24.49 5.92 9.69
C SER A 19 -23.72 4.87 8.90
N CYS A 20 -23.61 4.99 7.57
CA CYS A 20 -22.98 3.96 6.73
C CYS A 20 -21.86 4.46 5.82
N GLY A 21 -21.55 5.76 5.86
CA GLY A 21 -20.48 6.37 5.06
C GLY A 21 -20.81 6.52 3.57
N ALA A 22 -21.99 6.12 3.09
CA ALA A 22 -22.36 6.24 1.67
C ALA A 22 -22.47 7.71 1.23
N LYS A 23 -21.84 8.09 0.12
CA LYS A 23 -21.92 9.44 -0.47
C LYS A 23 -23.37 9.75 -0.84
N ILE A 24 -23.92 10.88 -0.39
CA ILE A 24 -25.35 11.17 -0.56
C ILE A 24 -25.67 12.13 -1.72
N LEU A 25 -24.78 13.00 -2.27
CA LEU A 25 -25.22 13.85 -3.42
C LEU A 25 -24.15 14.40 -4.40
N ASN A 26 -24.74 14.87 -5.51
CA ASN A 26 -24.29 15.20 -6.88
C ASN A 26 -23.23 16.34 -7.03
N GLU A 27 -22.40 16.26 -8.08
CA GLU A 27 -21.16 17.03 -8.32
C GLU A 27 -21.30 18.57 -8.23
N GLN A 28 -22.46 19.13 -8.57
CA GLN A 28 -22.70 20.58 -8.51
C GLN A 28 -22.75 21.15 -7.08
N LYS A 29 -23.12 20.34 -6.07
CA LYS A 29 -23.10 20.77 -4.65
C LYS A 29 -21.67 20.78 -4.09
N GLU A 30 -20.81 19.89 -4.56
CA GLU A 30 -19.41 19.74 -4.11
C GLU A 30 -18.57 20.99 -4.46
N VAL A 31 -18.76 21.55 -5.66
CA VAL A 31 -18.10 22.80 -6.09
C VAL A 31 -18.55 24.01 -5.26
N LYS A 32 -19.84 24.07 -4.88
CA LYS A 32 -20.40 25.20 -4.11
C LYS A 32 -19.95 25.17 -2.65
N ILE A 33 -19.88 23.98 -2.05
CA ILE A 33 -19.33 23.78 -0.69
C ILE A 33 -17.84 24.13 -0.64
N ASN A 34 -17.04 23.69 -1.63
CA ASN A 34 -15.62 24.01 -1.69
C ASN A 34 -15.33 25.52 -1.81
N LYS A 35 -16.11 26.27 -2.62
CA LYS A 35 -16.00 27.73 -2.69
C LYS A 35 -16.36 28.42 -1.37
N ASN A 36 -17.39 27.93 -0.67
CA ASN A 36 -17.79 28.46 0.63
C ASN A 36 -16.74 28.18 1.72
N ILE A 37 -16.09 27.01 1.72
CA ILE A 37 -15.01 26.68 2.67
C ILE A 37 -13.81 27.62 2.50
N ILE A 38 -13.38 27.87 1.25
CA ILE A 38 -12.26 28.78 0.96
C ILE A 38 -12.58 30.23 1.38
N GLN A 39 -13.81 30.70 1.11
CA GLN A 39 -14.25 32.01 1.58
C GLN A 39 -14.36 32.08 3.11
N ASN A 40 -14.81 31.00 3.75
CA ASN A 40 -14.89 30.92 5.20
C ASN A 40 -13.51 30.90 5.86
N ASP A 41 -12.52 30.21 5.29
CA ASP A 41 -11.14 30.22 5.81
C ASP A 41 -10.47 31.59 5.65
N LYS A 42 -10.75 32.34 4.56
CA LYS A 42 -10.32 33.74 4.42
C LYS A 42 -10.99 34.64 5.47
N LYS A 43 -12.32 34.56 5.62
CA LYS A 43 -13.08 35.30 6.65
C LYS A 43 -12.66 34.93 8.07
N LEU A 44 -12.25 33.67 8.33
CA LEU A 44 -11.75 33.24 9.63
C LEU A 44 -10.40 33.90 9.95
N ASN A 45 -9.48 33.96 8.99
CA ASN A 45 -8.17 34.58 9.19
C ASN A 45 -8.27 36.09 9.44
N GLU A 46 -9.17 36.79 8.75
CA GLU A 46 -9.47 38.20 9.00
C GLU A 46 -10.09 38.41 10.39
N ASN A 47 -11.05 37.56 10.79
CA ASN A 47 -11.67 37.59 12.11
C ASN A 47 -10.68 37.34 13.27
N VAL A 48 -9.66 36.51 13.08
CA VAL A 48 -8.62 36.27 14.09
C VAL A 48 -7.78 37.53 14.31
N GLY A 49 -7.45 38.27 13.23
CA GLY A 49 -6.75 39.56 13.31
C GLY A 49 -7.56 40.62 14.05
N GLU A 50 -8.86 40.75 13.72
CA GLU A 50 -9.76 41.71 14.36
C GLU A 50 -9.99 41.40 15.85
N LYS A 51 -10.18 40.12 16.20
CA LYS A 51 -10.34 39.68 17.61
C LYS A 51 -9.07 39.91 18.44
N LYS A 52 -7.87 39.74 17.85
CA LYS A 52 -6.59 40.05 18.50
C LYS A 52 -6.47 41.55 18.82
N THR A 53 -6.88 42.41 17.88
CA THR A 53 -6.88 43.87 18.07
C THR A 53 -7.89 44.32 19.13
N ASN A 54 -9.09 43.73 19.11
CA ASN A 54 -10.11 44.00 20.14
C ASN A 54 -9.69 43.54 21.54
N PHE A 55 -8.96 42.42 21.64
CA PHE A 55 -8.37 41.97 22.92
C PHE A 55 -7.36 42.98 23.48
N ILE A 56 -6.43 43.45 22.65
CA ILE A 56 -5.43 44.46 23.05
C ILE A 56 -6.12 45.74 23.55
N ASN A 57 -7.19 46.18 22.89
CA ASN A 57 -7.93 47.37 23.29
C ASN A 57 -8.68 47.19 24.63
N ARG A 58 -9.21 45.99 24.91
CA ARG A 58 -9.83 45.69 26.21
C ARG A 58 -8.81 45.66 27.34
N VAL A 59 -7.62 45.10 27.11
CA VAL A 59 -6.51 45.11 28.08
C VAL A 59 -6.04 46.55 28.37
N LYS A 60 -5.88 47.38 27.33
CA LYS A 60 -5.54 48.82 27.48
C LYS A 60 -6.57 49.57 28.32
N LYS A 61 -7.86 49.31 28.11
CA LYS A 61 -8.95 49.96 28.87
C LYS A 61 -8.98 49.52 30.34
N ALA A 62 -8.66 48.26 30.63
CA ALA A 62 -8.58 47.76 32.00
C ALA A 62 -7.42 48.38 32.80
N MET A 63 -6.27 48.67 32.15
CA MET A 63 -5.11 49.29 32.80
C MET A 63 -5.36 50.71 33.33
N PHE A 64 -6.46 51.38 32.95
CA PHE A 64 -6.69 52.79 33.27
C PHE A 64 -7.32 53.06 34.66
N PHE A 65 -7.82 52.04 35.38
CA PHE A 65 -8.48 52.23 36.68
C PHE A 65 -7.49 52.18 37.87
N LYS A 66 -7.09 53.36 38.36
CA LYS A 66 -6.11 53.57 39.44
C LYS A 66 -6.76 53.56 40.85
N SER A 67 -6.58 52.49 41.61
CA SER A 67 -6.72 52.44 43.10
C SER A 67 -5.99 51.20 43.66
N LYS A 68 -5.46 51.23 44.90
CA LYS A 68 -4.66 50.12 45.49
C LYS A 68 -5.42 48.79 45.61
N LYS A 69 -6.72 48.80 45.95
CA LYS A 69 -7.61 47.61 45.92
C LYS A 69 -7.90 47.14 44.48
N ASN A 70 -7.94 48.09 43.54
CA ASN A 70 -8.15 47.80 42.12
C ASN A 70 -6.92 47.16 41.47
N LYS A 71 -5.70 47.28 42.03
CA LYS A 71 -4.50 46.64 41.46
C LYS A 71 -4.53 45.12 41.55
N VAL A 72 -5.02 44.54 42.65
CA VAL A 72 -5.16 43.08 42.80
C VAL A 72 -6.24 42.54 41.88
N ILE A 73 -7.40 43.22 41.82
CA ILE A 73 -8.50 42.86 40.93
C ILE A 73 -8.06 42.97 39.45
N LEU A 74 -7.32 44.03 39.10
CA LEU A 74 -6.75 44.22 37.77
C LEU A 74 -5.74 43.13 37.42
N PHE A 75 -4.88 42.74 38.35
CA PHE A 75 -3.89 41.68 38.15
C PHE A 75 -4.56 40.32 37.93
N VAL A 76 -5.57 39.98 38.74
CA VAL A 76 -6.36 38.74 38.58
C VAL A 76 -7.14 38.75 37.26
N ALA A 77 -7.75 39.87 36.88
CA ALA A 77 -8.46 40.00 35.61
C ALA A 77 -7.53 39.87 34.39
N ILE A 78 -6.30 40.42 34.46
CA ILE A 78 -5.29 40.26 33.41
C ILE A 78 -4.87 38.79 33.29
N ILE A 79 -4.64 38.08 34.40
CA ILE A 79 -4.31 36.65 34.38
C ILE A 79 -5.44 35.84 33.75
N ILE A 80 -6.69 36.07 34.15
CA ILE A 80 -7.85 35.39 33.58
C ILE A 80 -7.96 35.67 32.07
N LEU A 81 -7.77 36.92 31.64
CA LEU A 81 -7.79 37.29 30.23
C LEU A 81 -6.65 36.65 29.43
N ILE A 82 -5.44 36.57 29.99
CA ILE A 82 -4.31 35.87 29.37
C ILE A 82 -4.63 34.38 29.24
N VAL A 83 -5.10 33.73 30.30
CA VAL A 83 -5.46 32.30 30.28
C VAL A 83 -6.56 32.02 29.24
N ILE A 84 -7.62 32.83 29.21
CA ILE A 84 -8.69 32.71 28.19
C ILE A 84 -8.11 32.96 26.80
N SER A 85 -7.24 33.95 26.61
CA SER A 85 -6.65 34.25 25.30
C SER A 85 -5.76 33.12 24.80
N VAL A 86 -4.95 32.51 25.67
CA VAL A 86 -4.09 31.37 25.35
C VAL A 86 -4.93 30.14 25.03
N ALA A 87 -5.97 29.86 25.81
CA ALA A 87 -6.90 28.76 25.54
C ALA A 87 -7.65 28.97 24.21
N THR A 88 -8.08 30.20 23.94
CA THR A 88 -8.78 30.58 22.70
C THR A 88 -7.85 30.48 21.50
N ILE A 89 -6.61 30.96 21.59
CA ILE A 89 -5.60 30.80 20.55
C ILE A 89 -5.35 29.32 20.30
N LYS A 90 -5.10 28.52 21.34
CA LYS A 90 -4.89 27.07 21.20
C LYS A 90 -6.07 26.35 20.54
N TYR A 91 -7.30 26.77 20.84
CA TYR A 91 -8.52 26.26 20.23
C TYR A 91 -8.65 26.64 18.74
N TYR A 92 -8.42 27.92 18.39
CA TYR A 92 -8.53 28.39 17.01
C TYR A 92 -7.31 28.07 16.12
N THR A 93 -6.16 27.77 16.71
CA THR A 93 -4.92 27.41 16.01
C THR A 93 -4.62 25.93 16.11
N ASN A 94 -5.64 25.05 16.21
CA ASN A 94 -5.39 23.61 16.17
C ASN A 94 -4.62 23.28 14.87
N ILE A 95 -3.32 23.04 15.02
CA ILE A 95 -2.37 22.88 13.93
C ILE A 95 -2.65 21.61 13.13
N ASP A 96 -3.33 20.65 13.77
CA ASP A 96 -3.75 19.37 13.23
C ASP A 96 -5.23 19.37 12.84
N ARG A 97 -5.83 20.55 12.61
CA ARG A 97 -7.18 20.65 12.03
C ARG A 97 -7.21 19.90 10.69
N ARG A 98 -8.20 19.01 10.55
CA ARG A 98 -8.41 18.16 9.38
C ARG A 98 -9.38 18.80 8.39
N ASP A 99 -9.08 18.69 7.10
CA ASP A 99 -10.00 19.04 6.01
C ASP A 99 -11.05 17.93 5.76
N ALA A 100 -11.88 18.07 4.72
CA ALA A 100 -12.93 17.11 4.36
C ALA A 100 -12.39 15.70 4.05
N ASN A 101 -11.13 15.61 3.60
CA ASN A 101 -10.45 14.34 3.33
C ASN A 101 -9.67 13.82 4.55
N GLY A 102 -9.80 14.51 5.68
CA GLY A 102 -9.07 14.20 6.88
C GLY A 102 -7.62 14.69 6.87
N ASN A 103 -7.15 15.39 5.84
CA ASN A 103 -5.76 15.81 5.79
C ASN A 103 -5.54 17.00 6.73
N THR A 104 -4.46 16.97 7.50
CA THR A 104 -3.97 18.16 8.20
C THR A 104 -3.19 19.06 7.25
N LYS A 105 -2.84 20.27 7.71
CA LYS A 105 -1.94 21.15 6.95
C LYS A 105 -0.58 20.48 6.70
N LEU A 106 -0.09 19.67 7.65
CA LEU A 106 1.14 18.90 7.50
C LEU A 106 1.02 17.90 6.33
N ILE A 107 -0.05 17.09 6.30
CA ILE A 107 -0.29 16.13 5.21
C ILE A 107 -0.37 16.85 3.85
N ASN A 108 -1.09 17.96 3.78
CA ASN A 108 -1.23 18.72 2.54
C ASN A 108 0.10 19.32 2.06
N SER A 109 1.00 19.71 2.98
CA SER A 109 2.36 20.16 2.63
C SER A 109 3.26 19.01 2.15
N VAL A 110 3.14 17.81 2.72
CA VAL A 110 3.84 16.60 2.22
C VAL A 110 3.41 16.26 0.80
N LYS A 111 2.10 16.25 0.51
CA LYS A 111 1.58 16.00 -0.85
C LYS A 111 2.16 16.98 -1.88
N LYS A 112 2.45 18.21 -1.47
CA LYS A 112 3.06 19.27 -2.30
C LYS A 112 4.59 19.29 -2.29
N SER A 113 5.25 18.41 -1.53
CA SER A 113 6.69 18.42 -1.29
C SER A 113 7.23 19.77 -0.76
N ASP A 114 6.41 20.49 0.01
CA ASP A 114 6.76 21.80 0.56
C ASP A 114 7.54 21.65 1.87
N LEU A 115 8.83 21.31 1.74
CA LEU A 115 9.75 21.05 2.86
C LEU A 115 9.82 22.23 3.85
N GLN A 116 9.77 23.48 3.38
CA GLN A 116 9.83 24.66 4.25
C GLN A 116 8.58 24.79 5.13
N THR A 117 7.39 24.56 4.56
CA THR A 117 6.16 24.58 5.35
C THR A 117 6.10 23.40 6.31
N ILE A 118 6.58 22.22 5.91
CA ILE A 118 6.67 21.04 6.80
C ILE A 118 7.52 21.35 8.04
N HIS A 119 8.72 21.91 7.86
CA HIS A 119 9.57 22.35 8.97
C HIS A 119 8.83 23.29 9.92
N LYS A 120 8.23 24.34 9.37
CA LYS A 120 7.48 25.36 10.12
C LYS A 120 6.30 24.80 10.91
N LEU A 121 5.65 23.74 10.41
CA LEU A 121 4.52 23.10 11.09
C LEU A 121 5.00 22.19 12.22
N ILE A 122 6.02 21.37 11.97
CA ILE A 122 6.61 20.51 13.00
C ILE A 122 7.21 21.34 14.14
N ASP A 123 7.90 22.44 13.83
CA ASP A 123 8.45 23.36 14.85
C ASP A 123 7.36 24.04 15.69
N ARG A 124 6.13 24.13 15.16
CA ARG A 124 4.95 24.63 15.89
C ARG A 124 4.18 23.52 16.61
N GLY A 125 4.69 22.30 16.63
CA GLY A 125 4.10 21.16 17.33
C GLY A 125 3.01 20.43 16.55
N ALA A 126 3.02 20.47 15.22
CA ALA A 126 2.16 19.59 14.41
C ALA A 126 2.48 18.12 14.71
N ASP A 127 1.46 17.31 14.93
CA ASP A 127 1.64 15.88 15.14
C ASP A 127 2.10 15.21 13.83
N VAL A 128 3.30 14.62 13.86
CA VAL A 128 3.92 13.95 12.72
C VAL A 128 3.24 12.62 12.35
N ASN A 129 2.39 12.09 13.22
CA ASN A 129 1.72 10.79 13.08
C ASN A 129 0.20 10.90 12.81
N VAL A 130 -0.28 12.11 12.50
CA VAL A 130 -1.66 12.34 12.06
C VAL A 130 -2.05 11.43 10.91
N ARG A 131 -3.35 11.10 10.83
CA ARG A 131 -3.89 10.23 9.79
C ARG A 131 -5.02 10.92 9.06
N ASN A 132 -5.05 10.77 7.73
CA ASN A 132 -6.20 11.20 6.92
C ASN A 132 -7.30 10.14 6.90
N ASN A 133 -8.35 10.34 6.08
CA ASN A 133 -9.47 9.41 6.00
C ASN A 133 -9.11 8.06 5.36
N SER A 134 -8.01 8.01 4.60
CA SER A 134 -7.40 6.76 4.07
C SER A 134 -6.40 6.14 5.05
N ASN A 135 -6.37 6.64 6.30
CA ASN A 135 -5.45 6.23 7.35
C ASN A 135 -3.96 6.39 6.98
N GLU A 136 -3.65 7.28 6.03
CA GLU A 136 -2.29 7.56 5.59
C GLU A 136 -1.64 8.58 6.53
N THR A 137 -0.40 8.31 6.92
CA THR A 137 0.43 9.23 7.69
C THR A 137 1.24 10.15 6.76
N PRO A 138 1.75 11.29 7.25
CA PRO A 138 2.76 12.07 6.55
C PRO A 138 3.92 11.21 6.02
N LEU A 139 4.38 10.22 6.79
CA LEU A 139 5.49 9.35 6.39
C LEU A 139 5.12 8.40 5.23
N ILE A 140 3.95 7.74 5.28
CA ILE A 140 3.50 6.86 4.19
C ILE A 140 3.41 7.64 2.88
N LEU A 141 2.81 8.83 2.91
CA LEU A 141 2.68 9.69 1.73
C LEU A 141 4.02 10.18 1.19
N ALA A 142 4.96 10.51 2.08
CA ALA A 142 6.31 10.91 1.66
C ALA A 142 7.04 9.75 0.97
N VAL A 143 6.88 8.52 1.47
CA VAL A 143 7.46 7.31 0.88
C VAL A 143 6.81 7.00 -0.48
N ASP A 144 5.48 7.03 -0.59
CA ASP A 144 4.77 6.85 -1.88
C ASP A 144 5.29 7.82 -2.96
N LYS A 145 5.53 9.07 -2.59
CA LYS A 145 6.12 10.05 -3.52
C LYS A 145 7.57 9.74 -3.86
N ALA A 146 8.38 9.33 -2.89
CA ALA A 146 9.80 9.09 -3.07
C ALA A 146 10.12 7.85 -3.93
N VAL A 147 9.22 6.86 -3.96
CA VAL A 147 9.38 5.66 -4.81
C VAL A 147 8.98 5.90 -6.27
N SER A 148 8.22 6.97 -6.54
CA SER A 148 7.79 7.33 -7.89
C SER A 148 8.93 7.74 -8.81
N SER A 149 8.74 7.57 -10.14
CA SER A 149 9.74 7.91 -11.17
C SER A 149 10.11 9.39 -11.22
N TRP A 150 9.20 10.28 -10.78
CA TRP A 150 9.40 11.73 -10.68
C TRP A 150 9.73 12.22 -9.26
N SER A 151 10.21 11.31 -8.39
CA SER A 151 10.68 11.70 -7.05
C SER A 151 11.82 12.71 -7.12
N THR A 152 11.88 13.62 -6.16
CA THR A 152 12.93 14.62 -6.02
C THR A 152 13.76 14.40 -4.75
N GLN A 153 14.93 15.04 -4.67
CA GLN A 153 15.73 15.06 -3.44
C GLN A 153 14.95 15.68 -2.25
N ALA A 154 13.96 16.53 -2.52
CA ALA A 154 13.08 17.08 -1.51
C ALA A 154 12.22 15.99 -0.85
N ASP A 155 11.75 15.00 -1.60
CA ASP A 155 10.93 13.90 -1.05
C ASP A 155 11.75 13.03 -0.08
N ILE A 156 13.00 12.73 -0.43
CA ILE A 156 13.95 12.06 0.48
C ILE A 156 14.22 12.89 1.74
N SER A 157 14.38 14.21 1.58
CA SER A 157 14.61 15.13 2.70
C SER A 157 13.40 15.22 3.64
N ILE A 158 12.18 15.12 3.10
CA ILE A 158 10.94 15.06 3.88
C ILE A 158 10.89 13.77 4.71
N ILE A 159 11.25 12.62 4.14
CA ILE A 159 11.31 11.35 4.89
C ILE A 159 12.29 11.48 6.07
N LYS A 160 13.52 11.93 5.82
CA LYS A 160 14.53 12.16 6.86
C LYS A 160 14.02 13.07 7.98
N LEU A 161 13.39 14.18 7.59
CA LEU A 161 12.82 15.12 8.56
C LEU A 161 11.75 14.45 9.43
N LEU A 162 10.79 13.75 8.82
CA LEU A 162 9.70 13.08 9.54
C LEU A 162 10.23 12.01 10.51
N LEU A 163 11.17 11.16 10.06
CA LEU A 163 11.81 10.16 10.90
C LEU A 163 12.57 10.78 12.08
N SER A 164 13.35 11.83 11.82
CA SER A 164 14.10 12.55 12.86
C SER A 164 13.19 13.17 13.93
N LYS A 165 11.92 13.43 13.58
CA LYS A 165 10.89 14.03 14.43
C LYS A 165 9.93 13.01 15.04
N GLY A 166 10.21 11.71 14.91
CA GLY A 166 9.47 10.65 15.59
C GLY A 166 8.24 10.15 14.82
N ALA A 167 8.26 10.24 13.49
CA ALA A 167 7.26 9.55 12.68
C ALA A 167 7.32 8.03 12.92
N ASP A 168 6.18 7.42 13.18
CA ASP A 168 6.01 5.99 13.41
C ASP A 168 5.96 5.25 12.07
N VAL A 169 7.01 4.45 11.85
CA VAL A 169 7.23 3.64 10.65
C VAL A 169 6.31 2.41 10.56
N ASN A 170 5.66 2.03 11.67
CA ASN A 170 4.91 0.78 11.78
C ASN A 170 3.40 0.96 11.55
N ILE A 171 2.95 2.19 11.27
CA ILE A 171 1.54 2.46 11.01
C ILE A 171 1.13 1.81 9.69
N LYS A 172 0.04 1.04 9.73
CA LYS A 172 -0.60 0.40 8.58
C LYS A 172 -1.63 1.31 7.92
N ARG A 173 -1.68 1.33 6.59
CA ARG A 173 -2.82 1.87 5.84
C ARG A 173 -4.07 1.03 6.12
N GLN A 174 -5.23 1.66 6.26
CA GLN A 174 -6.53 0.99 6.39
C GLN A 174 -7.44 1.49 5.28
N GLY A 175 -8.11 0.58 4.57
CA GLY A 175 -9.06 0.91 3.51
C GLY A 175 -8.77 0.21 2.19
N VAL A 176 -9.87 -0.07 1.47
CA VAL A 176 -9.90 -0.61 0.11
C VAL A 176 -9.49 0.47 -0.89
N THR A 177 -8.28 0.36 -1.46
CA THR A 177 -7.99 1.01 -2.73
C THR A 177 -8.63 0.16 -3.83
N TRP A 178 -9.88 0.43 -4.18
CA TRP A 178 -10.47 -0.09 -5.42
C TRP A 178 -9.84 0.69 -6.58
N VAL A 179 -8.68 0.26 -7.07
CA VAL A 179 -8.24 0.73 -8.39
C VAL A 179 -8.87 -0.22 -9.40
N GLN A 180 -10.05 0.17 -9.88
CA GLN A 180 -10.73 -0.50 -10.99
C GLN A 180 -10.20 0.06 -12.32
N ASP A 181 -8.88 0.11 -12.50
CA ASP A 181 -8.28 0.37 -13.80
C ASP A 181 -7.48 -0.87 -14.22
N MET A 182 -8.06 -1.57 -15.19
CA MET A 182 -7.50 -2.71 -15.90
C MET A 182 -6.23 -2.31 -16.66
N ASN A 183 -5.09 -2.09 -16.00
CA ASN A 183 -3.75 -2.39 -16.51
C ASN A 183 -2.57 -1.98 -15.59
N VAL A 184 -2.81 -1.52 -14.36
CA VAL A 184 -1.72 -1.29 -13.41
C VAL A 184 -1.90 -2.28 -12.27
N SER A 185 -0.90 -3.12 -12.01
CA SER A 185 -0.82 -3.99 -10.83
C SER A 185 -0.75 -3.12 -9.56
N THR A 186 -1.86 -2.48 -9.21
CA THR A 186 -2.02 -1.69 -8.00
C THR A 186 -2.44 -2.67 -6.92
N TYR A 187 -1.43 -3.38 -6.42
CA TYR A 187 -1.58 -4.30 -5.32
C TYR A 187 -2.25 -3.58 -4.16
N ALA A 188 -3.32 -4.18 -3.64
CA ALA A 188 -4.11 -3.63 -2.54
C ALA A 188 -3.16 -3.09 -1.44
N HIS A 189 -3.15 -1.76 -1.27
CA HIS A 189 -2.28 -1.12 -0.28
C HIS A 189 -2.81 -1.28 1.15
N GLU A 190 -3.90 -2.03 1.35
CA GLU A 190 -4.51 -2.25 2.65
C GLU A 190 -3.59 -3.05 3.57
N GLY A 191 -3.45 -2.60 4.82
CA GLY A 191 -2.60 -3.27 5.82
C GLY A 191 -1.10 -3.03 5.64
N ASN A 192 -0.66 -2.46 4.52
CA ASN A 192 0.75 -2.18 4.24
C ASN A 192 1.26 -1.01 5.08
N THR A 193 2.50 -1.11 5.55
CA THR A 193 3.25 -0.02 6.19
C THR A 193 4.12 0.72 5.17
N ALA A 194 4.74 1.83 5.58
CA ALA A 194 5.72 2.55 4.75
C ALA A 194 6.86 1.64 4.25
N LEU A 195 7.22 0.60 5.01
CA LEU A 195 8.25 -0.36 4.64
C LEU A 195 7.91 -1.12 3.35
N PHE A 196 6.65 -1.52 3.15
CA PHE A 196 6.21 -2.26 1.96
C PHE A 196 6.38 -1.44 0.68
N VAL A 197 5.98 -0.17 0.74
CA VAL A 197 6.12 0.75 -0.38
C VAL A 197 7.60 0.99 -0.69
N ALA A 198 8.42 1.18 0.34
CA ALA A 198 9.84 1.44 0.19
C ALA A 198 10.61 0.29 -0.50
N CYS A 199 10.10 -0.94 -0.46
CA CYS A 199 10.69 -2.09 -1.16
C CYS A 199 10.83 -1.89 -2.67
N GLU A 200 10.07 -0.98 -3.28
CA GLU A 200 10.17 -0.65 -4.71
C GLU A 200 11.42 0.17 -5.05
N LYS A 201 12.07 0.80 -4.06
CA LYS A 201 13.23 1.66 -4.28
C LYS A 201 14.31 1.43 -3.21
N PRO A 202 15.44 0.81 -3.57
CA PRO A 202 16.54 0.49 -2.64
C PRO A 202 16.99 1.63 -1.74
N GLU A 203 17.07 2.86 -2.26
CA GLU A 203 17.47 4.04 -1.49
C GLU A 203 16.48 4.37 -0.36
N VAL A 204 15.17 4.32 -0.65
CA VAL A 204 14.11 4.62 0.31
C VAL A 204 14.01 3.50 1.35
N LEU A 205 14.13 2.24 0.93
CA LEU A 205 14.19 1.11 1.85
C LEU A 205 15.37 1.23 2.83
N LYS A 206 16.57 1.49 2.29
CA LYS A 206 17.78 1.71 3.10
C LYS A 206 17.54 2.81 4.13
N LEU A 207 16.98 3.93 3.71
CA LEU A 207 16.67 5.05 4.59
C LEU A 207 15.71 4.67 5.73
N LEU A 208 14.61 3.97 5.44
CA LEU A 208 13.67 3.53 6.49
C LEU A 208 14.32 2.53 7.45
N LEU A 209 15.12 1.59 6.94
CA LEU A 209 15.77 0.57 7.78
C LEU A 209 16.91 1.12 8.64
N THR A 210 17.54 2.23 8.24
CA THR A 210 18.64 2.87 8.99
C THR A 210 18.14 3.94 9.96
N GLU A 211 17.22 4.81 9.53
CA GLU A 211 16.74 5.96 10.33
C GLU A 211 15.40 5.69 11.02
N GLY A 212 14.66 4.67 10.60
CA GLY A 212 13.39 4.27 11.22
C GLY A 212 13.58 3.63 12.58
N LYS A 213 13.28 4.38 13.64
CA LYS A 213 13.33 3.89 15.02
C LYS A 213 12.28 2.79 15.24
N ASN A 214 12.69 1.70 15.89
CA ASN A 214 11.82 0.57 16.24
C ASN A 214 11.05 -0.01 15.04
N ILE A 215 11.64 -0.02 13.85
CA ILE A 215 11.00 -0.60 12.67
C ILE A 215 10.77 -2.09 12.85
N ASN A 216 9.51 -2.52 12.68
CA ASN A 216 9.15 -3.93 12.66
C ASN A 216 9.12 -4.42 11.20
N VAL A 217 10.18 -5.13 10.81
CA VAL A 217 10.33 -5.69 9.46
C VAL A 217 9.41 -6.89 9.17
N ASN A 218 8.79 -7.45 10.21
CA ASN A 218 7.96 -8.65 10.16
C ASN A 218 6.45 -8.36 10.16
N VAL A 219 6.07 -7.11 9.91
CA VAL A 219 4.65 -6.74 9.80
C VAL A 219 4.02 -7.47 8.61
N LYS A 220 2.87 -8.10 8.86
CA LYS A 220 1.99 -8.63 7.80
C LYS A 220 1.10 -7.53 7.23
N GLY A 221 1.19 -7.31 5.92
CA GLY A 221 0.37 -6.40 5.14
C GLY A 221 -0.81 -7.12 4.48
N ALA A 222 -1.13 -6.73 3.24
CA ALA A 222 -2.17 -7.39 2.45
C ALA A 222 -1.85 -8.88 2.24
N TYR A 223 -2.89 -9.72 2.26
CA TYR A 223 -2.81 -11.19 2.08
C TYR A 223 -1.87 -11.89 3.09
N GLY A 224 -1.64 -11.28 4.26
CA GLY A 224 -0.74 -11.82 5.27
C GLY A 224 0.74 -11.76 4.90
N ARG A 225 1.10 -11.10 3.81
CA ARG A 225 2.48 -11.06 3.29
C ARG A 225 3.35 -10.09 4.07
N THR A 226 4.64 -10.39 4.17
CA THR A 226 5.66 -9.50 4.75
C THR A 226 6.41 -8.73 3.65
N ALA A 227 7.15 -7.70 4.03
CA ALA A 227 8.03 -6.98 3.11
C ALA A 227 9.06 -7.91 2.44
N LEU A 228 9.57 -8.91 3.17
CA LEU A 228 10.49 -9.91 2.64
C LEU A 228 9.85 -10.73 1.51
N MET A 229 8.61 -11.16 1.69
CA MET A 229 7.84 -11.87 0.66
C MET A 229 7.57 -10.99 -0.55
N TRP A 230 7.30 -9.70 -0.33
CA TRP A 230 7.11 -8.72 -1.41
C TRP A 230 8.35 -8.62 -2.31
N MET A 231 9.52 -8.51 -1.68
CA MET A 231 10.79 -8.41 -2.41
C MET A 231 11.18 -9.73 -3.08
N ALA A 232 10.85 -10.87 -2.46
CA ALA A 232 11.11 -12.20 -3.01
C ALA A 232 10.38 -12.48 -4.34
N LEU A 233 9.29 -11.74 -4.64
CA LEU A 233 8.57 -11.81 -5.92
C LEU A 233 9.32 -11.14 -7.08
N ASN A 234 10.19 -10.16 -6.78
CA ASN A 234 10.80 -9.33 -7.81
C ASN A 234 12.11 -9.95 -8.30
N LYS A 235 12.23 -10.14 -9.63
CA LYS A 235 13.38 -10.81 -10.26
C LYS A 235 14.58 -9.91 -10.49
N ASP A 236 14.43 -8.62 -10.23
CA ASP A 236 15.51 -7.69 -10.50
C ASP A 236 16.64 -7.90 -9.48
N SER A 237 17.78 -8.39 -9.98
CA SER A 237 19.00 -8.59 -9.20
C SER A 237 19.46 -7.34 -8.47
N SER A 238 19.03 -6.15 -8.92
CA SER A 238 19.25 -4.87 -8.24
C SER A 238 18.65 -4.81 -6.82
N ASN A 239 17.70 -5.71 -6.52
CA ASN A 239 17.04 -5.80 -5.21
C ASN A 239 17.69 -6.78 -4.23
N LEU A 240 18.72 -7.54 -4.63
CA LEU A 240 19.38 -8.52 -3.73
C LEU A 240 20.03 -7.84 -2.52
N ASP A 241 20.71 -6.71 -2.71
CA ASP A 241 21.31 -5.96 -1.60
C ASP A 241 20.24 -5.43 -0.63
N SER A 242 19.12 -4.97 -1.18
CA SER A 242 17.96 -4.51 -0.43
C SER A 242 17.33 -5.66 0.36
N LEU A 243 17.23 -6.85 -0.25
CA LEU A 243 16.70 -8.05 0.38
C LEU A 243 17.60 -8.51 1.52
N LYS A 244 18.93 -8.53 1.28
CA LYS A 244 19.93 -8.82 2.29
C LYS A 244 19.86 -7.86 3.46
N LEU A 245 19.73 -6.56 3.20
CA LEU A 245 19.60 -5.56 4.26
C LEU A 245 18.33 -5.78 5.11
N LEU A 246 17.22 -6.16 4.48
CA LEU A 246 15.98 -6.47 5.19
C LEU A 246 16.15 -7.72 6.09
N LEU A 247 16.87 -8.74 5.60
CA LEU A 247 17.23 -9.95 6.36
C LEU A 247 18.19 -9.62 7.53
N ASP A 248 19.21 -8.80 7.30
CA ASP A 248 20.14 -8.30 8.33
C ASP A 248 19.40 -7.52 9.44
N LYS A 249 18.25 -6.94 9.12
CA LYS A 249 17.36 -6.25 10.07
C LYS A 249 16.38 -7.20 10.78
N GLY A 250 16.55 -8.51 10.62
CA GLY A 250 15.79 -9.52 11.35
C GLY A 250 14.47 -9.92 10.70
N ALA A 251 14.37 -9.79 9.36
CA ALA A 251 13.21 -10.32 8.65
C ALA A 251 13.16 -11.86 8.74
N ASN A 252 12.03 -12.37 9.22
CA ASN A 252 11.82 -13.79 9.44
C ASN A 252 11.40 -14.46 8.12
N THR A 253 12.25 -15.35 7.64
CA THR A 253 12.12 -16.11 6.39
C THR A 253 10.98 -17.14 6.41
N ASN A 254 10.53 -17.55 7.61
CA ASN A 254 9.58 -18.64 7.82
C ASN A 254 8.16 -18.17 8.20
N ILE A 255 7.89 -16.86 8.19
CA ILE A 255 6.51 -16.36 8.28
C ILE A 255 5.73 -16.93 7.10
N LYS A 256 4.48 -17.33 7.35
CA LYS A 256 3.53 -17.79 6.32
C LYS A 256 2.53 -16.69 6.00
N ASP A 257 2.23 -16.48 4.72
CA ASP A 257 1.14 -15.62 4.28
C ASP A 257 -0.23 -16.30 4.48
N ASP A 258 -1.32 -15.69 4.00
CA ASP A 258 -2.67 -16.23 4.21
C ASP A 258 -2.93 -17.55 3.43
N ASN A 259 -2.12 -17.86 2.42
CA ASN A 259 -2.16 -19.14 1.70
C ASN A 259 -1.26 -20.20 2.35
N GLY A 260 -0.51 -19.84 3.40
CA GLY A 260 0.47 -20.71 4.03
C GLY A 260 1.86 -20.64 3.41
N ASP A 261 2.09 -19.75 2.43
CA ASP A 261 3.33 -19.67 1.68
C ASP A 261 4.38 -18.83 2.45
N THR A 262 5.63 -19.31 2.44
CA THR A 262 6.78 -18.58 3.00
C THR A 262 7.51 -17.80 1.90
N ALA A 263 8.48 -16.94 2.27
CA ALA A 263 9.26 -16.19 1.29
C ALA A 263 9.96 -17.09 0.25
N ILE A 264 10.39 -18.29 0.66
CA ILE A 264 11.05 -19.24 -0.25
C ILE A 264 10.05 -19.86 -1.25
N ILE A 265 8.84 -20.20 -0.80
CA ILE A 265 7.76 -20.70 -1.68
C ILE A 265 7.37 -19.61 -2.68
N ILE A 266 7.23 -18.37 -2.21
CA ILE A 266 6.90 -17.21 -3.04
C ILE A 266 7.99 -16.94 -4.09
N SER A 267 9.27 -17.02 -3.71
CA SER A 267 10.39 -16.85 -4.66
C SER A 267 10.45 -17.96 -5.71
N SER A 268 9.91 -19.14 -5.38
CA SER A 268 9.92 -20.36 -6.20
C SER A 268 8.75 -20.41 -7.20
N SER A 269 7.60 -19.81 -6.88
CA SER A 269 6.41 -19.85 -7.74
C SER A 269 6.51 -19.01 -9.03
N GLN A 270 7.58 -18.21 -9.17
CA GLN A 270 7.81 -17.33 -10.31
C GLN A 270 8.55 -18.05 -11.46
N LEU A 271 8.13 -17.79 -12.71
CA LEU A 271 8.80 -18.31 -13.91
C LEU A 271 10.20 -17.67 -14.08
N GLY A 272 11.29 -18.35 -13.72
CA GLY A 272 12.66 -17.85 -13.93
C GLY A 272 13.66 -18.43 -12.94
N ASP A 273 14.94 -18.11 -13.11
CA ASP A 273 16.00 -18.53 -12.19
C ASP A 273 16.09 -17.59 -10.98
N ASN A 274 15.49 -17.99 -9.86
CA ASN A 274 15.55 -17.25 -8.60
C ASN A 274 16.52 -17.88 -7.57
N ARG A 275 17.48 -18.69 -8.04
CA ARG A 275 18.41 -19.43 -7.17
C ARG A 275 19.20 -18.53 -6.22
N THR A 276 19.58 -17.34 -6.66
CA THR A 276 20.33 -16.40 -5.81
C THR A 276 19.50 -15.94 -4.61
N THR A 277 18.24 -15.60 -4.81
CA THR A 277 17.30 -15.25 -3.72
C THR A 277 17.03 -16.43 -2.81
N ILE A 278 16.79 -17.63 -3.38
CA ILE A 278 16.55 -18.85 -2.61
C ILE A 278 17.75 -19.18 -1.73
N ASN A 279 18.96 -19.16 -2.29
CA ASN A 279 20.18 -19.43 -1.55
C ASN A 279 20.41 -18.40 -0.44
N LEU A 280 20.12 -17.13 -0.71
CA LEU A 280 20.16 -16.08 0.31
C LEU A 280 19.13 -16.33 1.42
N LEU A 281 17.88 -16.67 1.09
CA LEU A 281 16.87 -16.99 2.10
C LEU A 281 17.29 -18.20 2.96
N VAL A 282 17.84 -19.25 2.34
CA VAL A 282 18.38 -20.43 3.05
C VAL A 282 19.53 -20.05 3.97
N SER A 283 20.44 -19.16 3.54
CA SER A 283 21.55 -18.70 4.39
C SER A 283 21.08 -17.91 5.61
N TYR A 284 19.85 -17.38 5.59
CA TYR A 284 19.18 -16.73 6.73
C TYR A 284 18.12 -17.64 7.39
N GLY A 285 18.25 -18.96 7.23
CA GLY A 285 17.46 -19.95 7.99
C GLY A 285 16.07 -20.23 7.43
N ALA A 286 15.80 -19.95 6.16
CA ALA A 286 14.62 -20.49 5.49
C ALA A 286 14.69 -22.02 5.42
N ASP A 287 13.54 -22.69 5.45
CA ASP A 287 13.46 -24.16 5.39
C ASP A 287 14.10 -24.71 4.11
N GLU A 288 15.27 -25.36 4.30
CA GLU A 288 16.07 -25.93 3.22
C GLU A 288 15.36 -27.08 2.51
N LYS A 289 14.43 -27.78 3.19
CA LYS A 289 13.67 -28.87 2.56
C LYS A 289 12.82 -28.33 1.41
N ILE A 290 12.13 -27.22 1.65
CA ILE A 290 11.31 -26.54 0.63
C ILE A 290 12.20 -26.06 -0.53
N ALA A 291 13.40 -25.55 -0.22
CA ALA A 291 14.38 -25.14 -1.24
C ALA A 291 14.82 -26.29 -2.15
N ARG A 292 15.08 -27.48 -1.56
CA ARG A 292 15.52 -28.67 -2.29
C ARG A 292 14.41 -29.22 -3.19
N GLU A 293 13.18 -29.28 -2.69
CA GLU A 293 12.01 -29.70 -3.50
C GLU A 293 11.85 -28.81 -4.74
N TYR A 294 11.97 -27.49 -4.59
CA TYR A 294 11.97 -26.57 -5.74
C TYR A 294 13.16 -26.77 -6.68
N ASN A 295 14.39 -26.87 -6.15
CA ASN A 295 15.57 -27.03 -7.01
C ASN A 295 15.52 -28.33 -7.82
N ILE A 296 14.93 -29.40 -7.30
CA ILE A 296 14.67 -30.64 -8.03
C ILE A 296 13.64 -30.42 -9.13
N GLU A 297 12.53 -29.74 -8.82
CA GLU A 297 11.46 -29.45 -9.78
C GLU A 297 11.93 -28.49 -10.90
N PHE A 298 12.70 -27.46 -10.55
CA PHE A 298 13.34 -26.55 -11.49
C PHE A 298 14.38 -27.26 -12.36
N ALA A 299 15.25 -28.11 -11.79
CA ALA A 299 16.21 -28.90 -12.57
C ALA A 299 15.52 -29.88 -13.54
N ALA A 300 14.37 -30.42 -13.15
CA ALA A 300 13.52 -31.18 -14.06
C ALA A 300 13.00 -30.29 -15.19
N ARG A 301 12.39 -29.13 -14.88
CA ARG A 301 11.89 -28.15 -15.86
C ARG A 301 12.98 -27.60 -16.79
N SER A 302 14.19 -27.35 -16.29
CA SER A 302 15.32 -26.82 -17.06
C SER A 302 15.94 -27.89 -17.99
N LYS A 303 15.90 -29.17 -17.59
CA LYS A 303 16.21 -30.28 -18.51
C LYS A 303 15.20 -30.36 -19.65
N TYR A 304 13.91 -30.12 -19.36
CA TYR A 304 12.88 -30.01 -20.42
C TYR A 304 13.03 -28.75 -21.28
N SER A 305 13.52 -27.61 -20.73
CA SER A 305 13.71 -26.37 -21.50
C SER A 305 14.99 -26.37 -22.36
N ASN A 306 16.03 -27.10 -21.97
CA ASN A 306 17.25 -27.29 -22.79
C ASN A 306 17.06 -28.34 -23.90
N THR A 307 15.99 -29.13 -23.86
CA THR A 307 15.36 -29.62 -25.09
C THR A 307 14.46 -28.53 -25.65
N THR A 308 15.07 -27.46 -26.20
CA THR A 308 14.46 -26.73 -27.31
C THR A 308 14.27 -27.75 -28.42
N VAL A 309 13.13 -28.43 -28.41
CA VAL A 309 12.61 -29.05 -29.60
C VAL A 309 12.48 -27.91 -30.59
N ASN A 310 13.31 -27.93 -31.63
CA ASN A 310 13.05 -27.30 -32.90
C ASN A 310 11.57 -27.52 -33.25
N THR A 311 10.71 -26.56 -32.93
CA THR A 311 9.28 -26.59 -33.26
C THR A 311 9.04 -26.32 -34.75
N SER A 312 10.10 -26.11 -35.53
CA SER A 312 10.04 -25.97 -36.99
C SER A 312 9.72 -27.26 -37.75
N ASN A 313 9.70 -28.44 -37.10
CA ASN A 313 9.43 -29.73 -37.75
C ASN A 313 8.33 -30.60 -37.09
N LYS A 314 7.58 -30.07 -36.11
CA LYS A 314 6.49 -30.84 -35.47
C LYS A 314 5.22 -30.81 -36.31
N LYS A 315 4.64 -31.99 -36.54
CA LYS A 315 3.37 -32.14 -37.28
C LYS A 315 2.19 -31.92 -36.35
N GLU A 316 1.12 -31.29 -36.83
CA GLU A 316 -0.17 -31.22 -36.14
C GLU A 316 -0.74 -32.64 -35.90
N PRO A 317 -1.46 -32.89 -34.79
CA PRO A 317 -2.21 -34.13 -34.60
C PRO A 317 -3.18 -34.37 -35.75
N ARG A 318 -3.27 -35.63 -36.18
CA ARG A 318 -4.24 -36.08 -37.17
C ARG A 318 -4.81 -37.44 -36.79
N ILE A 319 -5.98 -37.76 -37.32
CA ILE A 319 -6.61 -39.06 -37.18
C ILE A 319 -5.64 -40.16 -37.64
N GLY A 320 -5.57 -41.26 -36.90
CA GLY A 320 -4.69 -42.39 -37.15
C GLY A 320 -3.30 -42.29 -36.51
N MET A 321 -2.94 -41.16 -35.88
CA MET A 321 -1.71 -41.09 -35.08
C MET A 321 -1.84 -41.93 -33.81
N THR A 322 -0.73 -42.50 -33.36
CA THR A 322 -0.64 -43.15 -32.05
C THR A 322 -0.51 -42.12 -30.93
N ALA A 323 -0.85 -42.50 -29.69
CA ALA A 323 -0.66 -41.70 -28.50
C ALA A 323 0.77 -41.10 -28.40
N ASP A 324 1.79 -41.88 -28.73
CA ASP A 324 3.18 -41.42 -28.68
C ASP A 324 3.53 -40.43 -29.79
N GLU A 325 2.96 -40.60 -30.98
CA GLU A 325 3.10 -39.61 -32.05
C GLU A 325 2.40 -38.30 -31.69
N VAL A 326 1.24 -38.36 -31.03
CA VAL A 326 0.53 -37.16 -30.53
C VAL A 326 1.37 -36.44 -29.47
N ARG A 327 2.00 -37.15 -28.52
CA ARG A 327 2.90 -36.50 -27.53
C ARG A 327 4.10 -35.81 -28.17
N LYS A 328 4.51 -36.27 -29.35
CA LYS A 328 5.61 -35.68 -30.15
C LYS A 328 5.13 -34.60 -31.13
N SER A 329 3.82 -34.37 -31.25
CA SER A 329 3.19 -33.36 -32.13
C SER A 329 3.34 -31.93 -31.59
N THR A 330 2.73 -30.97 -32.27
CA THR A 330 2.58 -29.57 -31.81
C THR A 330 1.74 -29.44 -30.54
N TRP A 331 0.81 -30.36 -30.27
CA TRP A 331 -0.05 -30.30 -29.07
C TRP A 331 0.63 -30.87 -27.82
N GLY A 332 1.64 -31.74 -27.97
CA GLY A 332 2.41 -32.28 -26.86
C GLY A 332 1.59 -33.14 -25.90
N ASN A 333 1.94 -33.10 -24.61
CA ASN A 333 1.27 -33.88 -23.57
C ASN A 333 -0.07 -33.23 -23.18
N PRO A 334 -1.14 -34.03 -22.99
CA PRO A 334 -2.42 -33.51 -22.52
C PRO A 334 -2.32 -33.04 -21.06
N SER A 335 -3.13 -32.05 -20.70
CA SER A 335 -3.31 -31.58 -19.32
C SER A 335 -4.01 -32.64 -18.46
N HIS A 336 -4.91 -33.41 -19.07
CA HIS A 336 -5.66 -34.48 -18.39
C HIS A 336 -6.04 -35.60 -19.37
N VAL A 337 -6.17 -36.83 -18.88
CA VAL A 337 -6.59 -38.00 -19.68
C VAL A 337 -7.70 -38.75 -18.96
N ASN A 338 -8.88 -38.79 -19.56
CA ASN A 338 -9.99 -39.64 -19.14
C ASN A 338 -9.86 -40.99 -19.84
N LYS A 339 -9.72 -42.09 -19.10
CA LYS A 339 -9.48 -43.43 -19.67
C LYS A 339 -10.55 -44.42 -19.23
N THR A 340 -11.08 -45.17 -20.19
CA THR A 340 -12.06 -46.24 -19.97
C THR A 340 -11.58 -47.51 -20.66
N THR A 341 -11.52 -48.64 -19.95
CA THR A 341 -11.13 -49.94 -20.51
C THR A 341 -12.27 -50.94 -20.36
N THR A 342 -12.65 -51.59 -21.46
CA THR A 342 -13.67 -52.64 -21.53
C THR A 342 -13.08 -53.91 -22.15
N ALA A 343 -13.87 -54.99 -22.22
CA ALA A 343 -13.47 -56.22 -22.90
C ALA A 343 -13.19 -56.02 -24.40
N SER A 344 -13.70 -54.96 -25.02
CA SER A 344 -13.51 -54.64 -26.44
C SER A 344 -12.33 -53.71 -26.71
N GLY A 345 -11.68 -53.18 -25.68
CA GLY A 345 -10.51 -52.29 -25.83
C GLY A 345 -10.46 -51.15 -24.83
N THR A 346 -9.59 -50.18 -25.11
CA THR A 346 -9.37 -48.99 -24.28
C THR A 346 -9.70 -47.73 -25.05
N SER A 347 -10.58 -46.89 -24.51
CA SER A 347 -10.89 -45.57 -25.03
C SER A 347 -10.30 -44.49 -24.12
N GLU A 348 -9.66 -43.48 -24.70
CA GLU A 348 -9.06 -42.36 -23.99
C GLU A 348 -9.55 -41.03 -24.57
N GLN A 349 -9.90 -40.07 -23.71
CA GLN A 349 -10.14 -38.68 -24.06
C GLN A 349 -9.05 -37.82 -23.42
N TRP A 350 -8.24 -37.20 -24.25
CA TRP A 350 -7.12 -36.34 -23.88
C TRP A 350 -7.58 -34.88 -23.95
N VAL A 351 -7.37 -34.14 -22.85
CA VAL A 351 -7.82 -32.75 -22.68
C VAL A 351 -6.61 -31.82 -22.65
N TYR A 352 -6.66 -30.74 -23.41
CA TYR A 352 -5.60 -29.72 -23.49
C TYR A 352 -6.09 -28.35 -22.99
N SER A 353 -5.17 -27.49 -22.55
CA SER A 353 -5.48 -26.06 -22.32
C SER A 353 -5.92 -25.42 -23.64
N ASN A 354 -7.05 -24.71 -23.65
CA ASN A 354 -7.71 -24.08 -24.81
C ASN A 354 -8.85 -24.90 -25.46
N ASN A 355 -9.59 -25.72 -24.70
CA ASN A 355 -10.77 -26.46 -25.17
C ASN A 355 -10.52 -27.42 -26.34
N LYS A 356 -9.29 -27.89 -26.50
CA LYS A 356 -8.94 -28.89 -27.51
C LYS A 356 -8.98 -30.30 -26.91
N TYR A 357 -9.49 -31.25 -27.68
CA TYR A 357 -9.66 -32.64 -27.26
C TYR A 357 -9.18 -33.63 -28.32
N ILE A 358 -8.54 -34.72 -27.89
CA ILE A 358 -8.19 -35.86 -28.74
C ILE A 358 -8.84 -37.11 -28.16
N TYR A 359 -9.53 -37.87 -29.00
CA TYR A 359 -10.09 -39.16 -28.63
C TYR A 359 -9.27 -40.27 -29.27
N LEU A 360 -8.90 -41.26 -28.47
CA LEU A 360 -8.15 -42.43 -28.90
C LEU A 360 -8.92 -43.70 -28.59
N GLU A 361 -8.85 -44.66 -29.49
CA GLU A 361 -9.27 -46.04 -29.26
C GLU A 361 -8.07 -46.96 -29.46
N ASN A 362 -7.80 -47.81 -28.47
CA ASN A 362 -6.65 -48.70 -28.40
C ASN A 362 -5.31 -47.99 -28.69
N GLY A 363 -5.20 -46.72 -28.24
CA GLY A 363 -4.00 -45.91 -28.39
C GLY A 363 -3.84 -45.22 -29.74
N VAL A 364 -4.86 -45.24 -30.61
CA VAL A 364 -4.88 -44.58 -31.92
C VAL A 364 -5.93 -43.48 -31.96
N VAL A 365 -5.58 -42.30 -32.47
CA VAL A 365 -6.49 -41.14 -32.59
C VAL A 365 -7.63 -41.46 -33.56
N THR A 366 -8.86 -41.41 -33.04
CA THR A 366 -10.09 -41.58 -33.83
C THR A 366 -10.80 -40.25 -34.09
N SER A 367 -10.64 -39.27 -33.21
CA SER A 367 -11.26 -37.94 -33.37
C SER A 367 -10.43 -36.84 -32.71
N ILE A 368 -10.51 -35.64 -33.28
CA ILE A 368 -9.88 -34.42 -32.77
C ILE A 368 -10.95 -33.32 -32.79
N GLN A 369 -11.08 -32.60 -31.69
CA GLN A 369 -12.01 -31.46 -31.54
C GLN A 369 -11.20 -30.22 -31.13
N GLU A 370 -11.47 -29.10 -31.79
CA GLU A 370 -10.93 -27.77 -31.46
C GLU A 370 -12.05 -26.79 -31.11
#